data_AF-A0AAD2E501-F1
#
_entry.id   AF-A0AAD2E501-F1
#
_cell.length_a   1.000
_cell.length_b   1.000
_cell.length_c   1.000
_cell.angle_alpha   90.00
_cell.angle_beta   90.00
_cell.angle_gamma   90.00
#
_symmetry.space_group_name_H-M   'P 1'
#
loop_
_entity.id
_entity.type
_entity.pdbx_description
1 polymer ?
#
loop_
_entity_poly.entity_id
_entity_poly.type
_entity_poly.pdbx_seq_one_letter_code
_entity_poly.pdbx_strand_id
1 'polypeptide(L)'
;MKKIEEEMIGLGPDHAALLEQLHATRATAKERQKNLEKSIREEARRLKDETGEDGVRERRGFADRDADGAWLKGQGQILDLDSLAFHQGGLLMANRKCELPLGSYRNHKKGYEEVHVPALKPKPLAAGEKLVKISEMPDWAQAAFEGMRELNRVQRKVYETAALQCRKCLIMCTYWVRKDQCCHAHHTSAACIEYE
;
A
#
# COMPACT_ATOMS: atom_id res chain seq x y z
N MET A 1 -44.28 42.69 -0.14
CA MET A 1 -42.85 43.04 -0.01
C MET A 1 -42.62 44.54 -0.15
N LYS A 2 -42.84 45.17 -1.32
CA LYS A 2 -42.56 46.62 -1.51
C LYS A 2 -43.24 47.57 -0.49
N LYS A 3 -44.51 47.33 -0.13
CA LYS A 3 -45.22 48.12 0.90
C LYS A 3 -44.57 48.07 2.29
N ILE A 4 -43.96 46.93 2.66
CA ILE A 4 -43.30 46.74 3.96
C ILE A 4 -41.93 47.43 3.93
N GLU A 5 -41.23 47.37 2.79
CA GLU A 5 -39.96 48.08 2.59
C GLU A 5 -40.15 49.61 2.68
N GLU A 6 -41.24 50.14 2.12
CA GLU A 6 -41.62 51.55 2.22
C GLU A 6 -41.95 51.98 3.67
N GLU A 7 -42.66 51.15 4.44
CA GLU A 7 -42.92 51.41 5.85
C GLU A 7 -41.63 51.37 6.70
N MET A 8 -40.69 50.46 6.40
CA MET A 8 -39.40 50.36 7.09
C MET A 8 -38.49 51.56 6.83
N ILE A 9 -38.56 52.18 5.65
CA ILE A 9 -37.83 53.42 5.34
C ILE A 9 -38.42 54.61 6.13
N GLY A 10 -39.72 54.60 6.40
CA GLY A 10 -40.39 55.63 7.21
C GLY A 10 -40.07 55.59 8.71
N LEU A 11 -39.53 54.48 9.22
CA LEU A 11 -39.23 54.25 10.64
C LEU A 11 -37.83 54.73 11.09
N GLY A 12 -37.01 55.26 10.17
CA GLY A 12 -35.75 55.93 10.49
C GLY A 12 -34.52 55.42 9.73
N PRO A 13 -33.37 56.12 9.85
CA PRO A 13 -32.17 55.87 9.04
C PRO A 13 -31.53 54.50 9.28
N ASP A 14 -31.60 53.98 10.51
CA ASP A 14 -31.03 52.67 10.86
C ASP A 14 -31.74 51.51 10.15
N HIS A 15 -33.05 51.64 9.96
CA HIS A 15 -33.87 50.63 9.26
C HIS A 15 -33.62 50.65 7.74
N ALA A 16 -33.32 51.82 7.17
CA ALA A 16 -32.94 51.95 5.77
C ALA A 16 -31.59 51.27 5.48
N ALA A 17 -30.60 51.42 6.37
CA ALA A 17 -29.30 50.75 6.24
C ALA A 17 -29.42 49.23 6.28
N LEU A 18 -30.28 48.68 7.16
CA LEU A 18 -30.57 47.24 7.21
C LEU A 18 -31.24 46.74 5.93
N LEU A 19 -32.16 47.53 5.37
CA LEU A 19 -32.84 47.17 4.12
C LEU A 19 -31.86 47.12 2.94
N GLU A 20 -30.93 48.08 2.87
CA GLU A 20 -29.88 48.12 1.86
C GLU A 20 -28.95 46.88 1.95
N GLN A 21 -28.55 46.49 3.16
CA GLN A 21 -27.74 45.29 3.38
C GLN A 21 -28.47 43.99 2.96
N LEU A 22 -29.78 43.91 3.22
CA LEU A 22 -30.60 42.78 2.78
C LEU A 22 -30.74 42.73 1.25
N HIS A 23 -30.91 43.89 0.60
CA HIS A 23 -30.97 43.97 -0.85
C HIS A 23 -29.63 43.60 -1.50
N ALA A 24 -28.50 44.00 -0.92
CA ALA A 24 -27.18 43.60 -1.37
C ALA A 24 -26.95 42.08 -1.24
N THR A 25 -27.38 41.48 -0.13
CA THR A 25 -27.26 40.03 0.09
C THR A 25 -28.17 39.25 -0.86
N ARG A 26 -29.37 39.77 -1.14
CA ARG A 26 -30.30 39.16 -2.10
C ARG A 26 -29.80 39.28 -3.55
N ALA A 27 -29.21 40.42 -3.91
CA ALA A 27 -28.62 40.63 -5.23
C ALA A 27 -27.47 39.65 -5.48
N THR A 28 -26.57 39.46 -4.50
CA THR A 28 -25.45 38.52 -4.60
C THR A 28 -25.92 37.06 -4.66
N ALA A 29 -26.95 36.67 -3.88
CA ALA A 29 -27.53 35.33 -3.94
C ALA A 29 -28.20 35.06 -5.31
N LYS A 30 -28.94 36.03 -5.84
CA LYS A 30 -29.59 35.92 -7.17
C LYS A 30 -28.55 35.82 -8.30
N GLU A 31 -27.44 36.55 -8.19
CA GLU A 31 -26.35 36.49 -9.17
C GLU A 31 -25.66 35.11 -9.17
N ARG A 32 -25.39 34.55 -7.98
CA ARG A 32 -24.84 33.19 -7.83
C ARG A 32 -25.75 32.13 -8.45
N GLN A 33 -27.06 32.23 -8.22
CA GLN A 33 -28.03 31.29 -8.79
C GLN A 33 -28.09 31.39 -10.32
N LYS A 34 -28.07 32.61 -10.87
CA LYS A 34 -28.06 32.82 -12.33
C LYS A 34 -26.77 32.29 -12.98
N ASN A 35 -25.63 32.43 -12.32
CA ASN A 35 -24.36 31.89 -12.81
C ASN A 35 -24.35 30.36 -12.79
N LEU A 36 -24.91 29.74 -11.75
CA LEU A 36 -25.07 28.28 -11.68
C LEU A 36 -25.99 27.76 -12.80
N GLU A 37 -27.14 28.40 -13.02
CA GLU A 37 -28.09 28.01 -14.06
C GLU A 37 -27.49 28.13 -15.48
N LYS A 38 -26.72 29.20 -15.73
CA LYS A 38 -25.98 29.35 -16.99
C LYS A 38 -24.96 28.24 -17.20
N SER A 39 -24.19 27.90 -16.16
CA SER A 39 -23.19 26.83 -16.23
C SER A 39 -23.83 25.47 -16.52
N ILE A 40 -24.95 25.13 -15.85
CA ILE A 40 -25.69 23.89 -16.10
C ILE A 40 -26.23 23.84 -17.54
N ARG A 41 -26.77 24.96 -18.05
CA ARG A 41 -27.31 25.03 -19.41
C ARG A 41 -26.23 24.91 -20.49
N GLU A 42 -25.05 25.48 -20.25
CA GLU A 42 -23.91 25.39 -21.16
C GLU A 42 -23.37 23.95 -21.20
N GLU A 43 -23.29 23.28 -20.06
CA GLU A 43 -22.86 21.88 -19.98
C GLU A 43 -23.87 20.93 -20.65
N ALA A 44 -25.17 21.16 -20.45
CA ALA A 44 -26.22 20.40 -21.14
C ALA A 44 -26.19 20.60 -22.67
N ARG A 45 -25.77 21.78 -23.14
CA ARG A 45 -25.60 22.04 -24.57
C ARG A 45 -24.36 21.33 -25.12
N ARG A 46 -23.23 21.31 -24.40
CA ARG A 46 -22.05 20.51 -24.76
C ARG A 46 -22.40 19.04 -24.94
N LEU A 47 -23.12 18.45 -23.99
CA LEU A 47 -23.53 17.05 -24.06
C LEU A 47 -24.47 16.75 -25.26
N LYS A 48 -25.31 17.72 -25.66
CA LYS A 48 -26.25 17.55 -26.76
C LYS A 48 -25.58 17.62 -28.13
N ASP A 49 -24.54 18.45 -28.28
CA ASP A 49 -23.79 18.56 -29.54
C ASP A 49 -22.96 17.28 -29.82
N GLU A 50 -22.59 16.51 -28.79
CA GLU A 50 -21.88 15.22 -28.92
C GLU A 50 -22.79 14.04 -29.27
N THR A 51 -24.10 14.15 -29.01
CA THR A 51 -25.08 13.06 -29.20
C THR A 51 -25.89 13.20 -30.52
N GLY A 52 -25.57 14.19 -31.35
CA GLY A 52 -26.41 14.66 -32.46
C GLY A 52 -26.14 14.12 -33.87
N GLU A 53 -25.28 13.11 -34.06
CA GLU A 53 -25.09 12.46 -35.38
C GLU A 53 -25.45 10.97 -35.31
N ASP A 54 -26.61 10.67 -35.90
CA ASP A 54 -27.33 9.40 -35.87
C ASP A 54 -27.11 8.62 -37.19
N GLY A 55 -26.94 7.30 -37.10
CA GLY A 55 -27.37 6.37 -38.15
C GLY A 55 -26.33 5.70 -39.07
N VAL A 56 -26.16 4.39 -38.83
CA VAL A 56 -25.84 3.32 -39.82
C VAL A 56 -24.35 3.03 -40.10
N ARG A 57 -23.78 2.09 -39.33
CA ARG A 57 -23.14 0.85 -39.83
C ARG A 57 -22.65 -0.03 -38.68
N GLU A 58 -23.40 -1.09 -38.42
CA GLU A 58 -22.83 -2.28 -37.78
C GLU A 58 -21.64 -2.81 -38.61
N ARG A 59 -20.65 -3.37 -37.90
CA ARG A 59 -19.57 -4.26 -38.37
C ARG A 59 -18.27 -3.63 -38.88
N ARG A 60 -17.47 -3.10 -37.95
CA ARG A 60 -16.04 -3.42 -37.78
C ARG A 60 -15.56 -2.85 -36.45
N GLY A 61 -14.94 -3.69 -35.62
CA GLY A 61 -14.51 -3.34 -34.27
C GLY A 61 -13.50 -2.18 -34.27
N PHE A 62 -13.68 -1.33 -33.24
CA PHE A 62 -12.69 -0.49 -32.58
C PHE A 62 -11.68 0.24 -33.47
N ALA A 63 -12.03 1.48 -33.84
CA ALA A 63 -11.05 2.51 -34.18
C ALA A 63 -11.06 3.57 -33.08
N ASP A 64 -9.88 3.78 -32.47
CA ASP A 64 -9.55 4.82 -31.50
C ASP A 64 -10.10 6.20 -31.92
N ARG A 65 -10.80 6.84 -30.98
CA ARG A 65 -10.95 8.30 -30.94
C ARG A 65 -10.37 8.79 -29.61
N ASP A 66 -9.05 8.97 -29.59
CA ASP A 66 -8.35 9.69 -28.54
C ASP A 66 -8.60 11.20 -28.70
N ALA A 67 -9.40 11.78 -27.81
CA ALA A 67 -9.50 13.23 -27.63
C ALA A 67 -9.92 13.59 -26.20
N ASP A 68 -9.17 13.11 -25.20
CA ASP A 68 -9.08 13.71 -23.85
C ASP A 68 -7.72 13.35 -23.22
N GLY A 69 -6.67 14.06 -23.63
CA GLY A 69 -5.26 13.65 -23.38
C GLY A 69 -4.35 14.67 -22.70
N ALA A 70 -4.86 15.79 -22.16
CA ALA A 70 -3.99 16.83 -21.58
C ALA A 70 -3.41 16.50 -20.17
N TRP A 71 -3.79 15.37 -19.57
CA TRP A 71 -3.27 14.88 -18.27
C TRP A 71 -2.51 13.54 -18.35
N LEU A 72 -2.42 12.93 -19.53
CA LEU A 72 -1.70 11.68 -19.76
C LEU A 72 -0.40 11.94 -20.53
N LYS A 73 0.48 12.78 -19.99
CA LYS A 73 1.88 12.84 -20.44
C LYS A 73 2.65 11.64 -19.88
N GLY A 74 2.20 10.47 -20.28
CA GLY A 74 2.67 9.16 -19.86
C GLY A 74 1.70 8.12 -20.40
N GLN A 75 2.10 7.44 -21.46
CA GLN A 75 1.31 6.40 -22.15
C GLN A 75 1.01 5.27 -21.17
N GLY A 76 -0.18 5.29 -20.56
CA GLY A 76 -0.66 4.17 -19.76
C GLY A 76 -1.10 3.05 -20.71
N GLN A 77 -0.29 2.00 -20.83
CA GLN A 77 -0.70 0.81 -21.57
C GLN A 77 -1.80 0.09 -20.77
N ILE A 78 -2.90 -0.29 -21.45
CA ILE A 78 -3.89 -1.20 -20.86
C ILE A 78 -3.20 -2.54 -20.63
N LEU A 79 -3.18 -3.00 -19.38
CA LEU A 79 -2.48 -4.19 -18.94
C LEU A 79 -3.49 -5.25 -18.49
N ASP A 80 -3.38 -6.45 -19.04
CA ASP A 80 -4.15 -7.60 -18.59
C ASP A 80 -3.54 -8.15 -17.29
N LEU A 81 -4.19 -7.87 -16.16
CA LEU A 81 -3.74 -8.28 -14.84
C LEU A 81 -3.88 -9.79 -14.62
N ASP A 82 -4.81 -10.45 -15.30
CA ASP A 82 -5.00 -11.90 -15.17
C ASP A 82 -3.84 -12.66 -15.82
N SER A 83 -3.30 -12.15 -16.94
CA SER A 83 -2.11 -12.71 -17.58
C SER A 83 -0.84 -12.63 -16.71
N LEU A 84 -0.75 -11.63 -15.83
CA LEU A 84 0.39 -11.42 -14.94
C LEU A 84 0.26 -12.17 -13.62
N ALA A 85 -0.95 -12.64 -13.29
CA ALA A 85 -1.20 -13.34 -12.04
C ALA A 85 -0.50 -14.71 -12.02
N PHE A 86 0.16 -15.01 -10.91
CA PHE A 86 0.72 -16.33 -10.67
C PHE A 86 -0.37 -17.29 -10.20
N HIS A 87 -0.96 -18.02 -11.15
CA HIS A 87 -2.05 -18.96 -10.90
C HIS A 87 -1.68 -20.09 -9.92
N GLN A 88 -0.38 -20.40 -9.79
CA GLN A 88 0.13 -21.43 -8.86
C GLN A 88 0.36 -20.90 -7.44
N GLY A 89 0.22 -19.60 -7.16
CA GLY A 89 0.39 -19.02 -5.83
C GLY A 89 1.70 -19.43 -5.16
N GLY A 90 1.63 -19.97 -3.93
CA GLY A 90 2.79 -20.45 -3.15
C GLY A 90 3.53 -21.65 -3.76
N LEU A 91 2.96 -22.33 -4.75
CA LEU A 91 3.61 -23.44 -5.47
C LEU A 91 4.41 -22.95 -6.69
N LEU A 92 4.39 -21.64 -6.98
CA LEU A 92 5.12 -21.09 -8.11
C LEU A 92 6.63 -21.26 -7.91
N MET A 93 7.21 -22.17 -8.68
CA MET A 93 8.66 -22.30 -8.79
C MET A 93 9.20 -21.30 -9.81
N ALA A 94 9.41 -20.04 -9.37
CA ALA A 94 10.03 -19.01 -10.20
C ALA A 94 11.47 -19.40 -10.63
N ASN A 95 12.15 -20.20 -9.81
CA ASN A 95 13.46 -20.74 -10.10
C ASN A 95 13.35 -21.92 -11.07
N ARG A 96 13.79 -21.74 -12.32
CA ARG A 96 13.82 -22.80 -13.35
C ARG A 96 14.86 -23.88 -13.11
N LYS A 97 15.82 -23.62 -12.21
CA LYS A 97 16.91 -24.54 -11.85
C LYS A 97 16.94 -24.68 -10.33
N CYS A 98 17.03 -25.92 -9.86
CA CYS A 98 17.25 -26.25 -8.46
C CYS A 98 18.66 -26.82 -8.33
N GLU A 99 19.53 -26.12 -7.60
CA GLU A 99 20.89 -26.58 -7.31
C GLU A 99 20.91 -27.28 -5.96
N LEU A 100 21.42 -28.51 -5.95
CA LEU A 100 21.54 -29.27 -4.72
C LEU A 100 22.90 -29.04 -4.06
N PRO A 101 22.98 -29.08 -2.72
CA PRO A 101 24.24 -28.99 -2.01
C PRO A 101 25.26 -30.06 -2.44
N LEU A 102 26.54 -29.74 -2.31
CA LEU A 102 27.64 -30.68 -2.59
C LEU A 102 27.48 -31.98 -1.78
N GLY A 103 27.64 -33.12 -2.44
CA GLY A 103 27.44 -34.44 -1.84
C GLY A 103 26.00 -34.95 -1.89
N SER A 104 25.08 -34.20 -2.49
CA SER A 104 23.75 -34.71 -2.82
C SER A 104 23.81 -35.67 -4.00
N TYR A 105 23.03 -36.75 -3.95
CA TYR A 105 22.94 -37.71 -5.04
C TYR A 105 21.49 -38.08 -5.36
N ARG A 106 21.25 -38.43 -6.62
CA ARG A 106 19.94 -38.77 -7.18
C ARG A 106 19.95 -40.23 -7.62
N ASN A 107 19.10 -41.03 -7.01
CA ASN A 107 18.92 -42.44 -7.32
C ASN A 107 17.60 -42.64 -8.07
N HIS A 108 17.70 -42.99 -9.35
CA HIS A 108 16.53 -43.34 -10.16
C HIS A 108 16.14 -44.80 -9.92
N LYS A 109 14.92 -45.03 -9.44
CA LYS A 109 14.35 -46.37 -9.24
C LYS A 109 13.10 -46.53 -10.12
N LYS A 110 12.61 -47.76 -10.26
CA LYS A 110 11.42 -48.02 -11.07
C LYS A 110 10.19 -47.38 -10.40
N GLY A 111 9.68 -46.30 -11.00
CA GLY A 111 8.46 -45.62 -10.58
C GLY A 111 8.67 -44.44 -9.62
N TYR A 112 9.90 -44.19 -9.17
CA TYR A 112 10.19 -43.05 -8.29
C TYR A 112 11.68 -42.70 -8.28
N GLU A 113 11.98 -41.55 -7.71
CA GLU A 113 13.33 -41.03 -7.60
C GLU A 113 13.62 -40.61 -6.17
N GLU A 114 14.78 -41.03 -5.67
CA GLU A 114 15.27 -40.65 -4.35
C GLU A 114 16.37 -39.61 -4.50
N VAL A 115 16.16 -38.43 -3.93
CA VAL A 115 17.19 -37.39 -3.84
C VAL A 115 17.66 -37.35 -2.39
N HIS A 116 18.92 -37.71 -2.16
CA HIS A 116 19.53 -37.63 -0.84
C HIS A 116 20.31 -36.32 -0.72
N VAL A 117 19.92 -35.48 0.24
CA VAL A 117 20.60 -34.23 0.57
C VAL A 117 21.29 -34.39 1.92
N PRO A 118 22.64 -34.27 2.00
CA PRO A 118 23.36 -34.42 3.26
C PRO A 118 23.06 -33.24 4.20
N ALA A 119 23.08 -33.53 5.51
CA ALA A 119 22.93 -32.49 6.53
C ALA A 119 24.07 -31.45 6.42
N LEU A 120 23.70 -30.17 6.34
CA LEU A 120 24.69 -29.09 6.32
C LEU A 120 25.43 -29.03 7.66
N LYS A 121 26.76 -28.99 7.60
CA LYS A 121 27.59 -28.78 8.79
C LYS A 121 27.41 -27.35 9.28
N PRO A 122 27.21 -27.12 10.59
CA PRO A 122 27.10 -25.77 11.13
C PRO A 122 28.39 -24.99 10.86
N LYS A 123 28.24 -23.77 10.37
CA LYS A 123 29.40 -22.88 10.14
C LYS A 123 30.10 -22.64 11.48
N PRO A 124 31.44 -22.80 11.58
CA PRO A 124 32.16 -22.51 12.80
C PRO A 124 31.92 -21.06 13.24
N LEU A 125 32.02 -20.82 14.54
CA LEU A 125 32.00 -19.46 15.09
C LEU A 125 33.19 -18.69 14.51
N ALA A 126 32.95 -17.46 14.04
CA ALA A 126 34.03 -16.62 13.59
C ALA A 126 34.92 -16.22 14.79
N ALA A 127 36.21 -15.96 14.55
CA ALA A 127 37.12 -15.50 15.60
C ALA A 127 36.59 -14.19 16.20
N GLY A 128 36.07 -14.25 17.43
CA GLY A 128 35.44 -13.13 18.15
C GLY A 128 33.94 -13.30 18.46
N GLU A 129 33.23 -14.28 17.89
CA GLU A 129 31.80 -14.53 18.19
C GLU A 129 31.63 -15.30 19.55
N LYS A 130 31.60 -14.60 20.69
CA LYS A 130 31.36 -15.18 22.05
C LYS A 130 29.94 -15.00 22.58
N LEU A 131 29.06 -16.02 22.66
CA LEU A 131 27.63 -15.96 23.10
C LEU A 131 27.33 -14.94 24.23
N VAL A 132 26.20 -14.19 24.11
CA VAL A 132 25.87 -13.07 25.01
C VAL A 132 25.05 -13.69 26.11
N LYS A 133 25.49 -13.50 27.35
CA LYS A 133 24.70 -13.91 28.51
C LYS A 133 23.56 -12.94 28.69
N ILE A 134 22.40 -13.45 29.08
CA ILE A 134 21.23 -12.59 29.33
C ILE A 134 21.52 -11.60 30.48
N SER A 135 22.41 -11.95 31.41
CA SER A 135 22.89 -11.06 32.48
C SER A 135 23.65 -9.82 31.98
N GLU A 136 24.14 -9.80 30.75
CA GLU A 136 24.83 -8.65 30.15
C GLU A 136 23.84 -7.70 29.42
N MET A 137 22.56 -8.08 29.35
CA MET A 137 21.51 -7.28 28.73
C MET A 137 20.90 -6.28 29.73
N PRO A 138 20.26 -5.19 29.26
CA PRO A 138 19.53 -4.28 30.11
C PRO A 138 18.40 -4.98 30.89
N ASP A 139 18.19 -4.59 32.14
CA ASP A 139 17.21 -5.22 33.05
C ASP A 139 15.78 -5.26 32.46
N TRP A 140 15.39 -4.24 31.69
CA TRP A 140 14.09 -4.19 31.01
C TRP A 140 13.93 -5.24 29.90
N ALA A 141 15.03 -5.69 29.30
CA ALA A 141 15.04 -6.70 28.24
C ALA A 141 15.16 -8.13 28.79
N GLN A 142 15.76 -8.30 29.97
CA GLN A 142 15.99 -9.62 30.58
C GLN A 142 14.69 -10.39 30.84
N ALA A 143 13.60 -9.70 31.18
CA ALA A 143 12.29 -10.31 31.43
C ALA A 143 11.73 -11.10 30.23
N ALA A 144 12.09 -10.72 28.99
CA ALA A 144 11.63 -11.43 27.78
C ALA A 144 12.38 -12.75 27.53
N PHE A 145 13.49 -13.00 28.25
CA PHE A 145 14.36 -14.16 28.08
C PHE A 145 14.43 -15.02 29.35
N GLU A 146 13.39 -14.98 30.18
CA GLU A 146 13.29 -15.78 31.41
C GLU A 146 13.45 -17.29 31.12
N GLY A 147 14.25 -17.97 31.93
CA GLY A 147 14.56 -19.41 31.76
C GLY A 147 15.71 -19.71 30.80
N MET A 148 16.31 -18.71 30.14
CA MET A 148 17.49 -18.91 29.31
C MET A 148 18.75 -18.30 29.95
N ARG A 149 19.91 -18.87 29.61
CA ARG A 149 21.22 -18.41 30.11
C ARG A 149 21.96 -17.56 29.09
N GLU A 150 21.82 -17.91 27.81
CA GLU A 150 22.57 -17.31 26.70
C GLU A 150 21.70 -17.22 25.44
N LEU A 151 21.92 -16.18 24.63
CA LEU A 151 21.25 -16.02 23.33
C LEU A 151 21.84 -16.94 22.27
N ASN A 152 21.00 -17.45 21.36
CA ASN A 152 21.46 -18.19 20.18
C ASN A 152 22.28 -17.28 19.24
N ARG A 153 23.14 -17.86 18.40
CA ARG A 153 24.02 -17.16 17.44
C ARG A 153 23.28 -16.14 16.59
N VAL A 154 22.08 -16.50 16.11
CA VAL A 154 21.23 -15.60 15.31
C VAL A 154 20.69 -14.45 16.18
N GLN A 155 20.14 -14.77 17.35
CA GLN A 155 19.53 -13.80 18.26
C GLN A 155 20.54 -12.73 18.68
N ARG A 156 21.79 -13.08 18.93
CA ARG A 156 22.88 -12.11 19.15
C ARG A 156 23.08 -11.15 17.97
N LYS A 157 23.20 -11.68 16.75
CA LYS A 157 23.48 -10.84 15.56
C LYS A 157 22.37 -9.82 15.34
N VAL A 158 21.15 -10.26 15.61
CA VAL A 158 19.98 -9.41 15.59
C VAL A 158 19.99 -8.45 16.77
N TYR A 159 20.36 -8.87 17.98
CA TYR A 159 20.38 -8.02 19.17
C TYR A 159 21.23 -6.76 18.97
N GLU A 160 22.45 -6.87 18.43
CA GLU A 160 23.28 -5.69 18.14
C GLU A 160 22.59 -4.72 17.17
N THR A 161 21.90 -5.24 16.15
CA THR A 161 21.25 -4.40 15.14
C THR A 161 19.92 -3.84 15.64
N ALA A 162 19.09 -4.65 16.29
CA ALA A 162 17.75 -4.29 16.76
C ALA A 162 17.79 -3.42 18.02
N ALA A 163 18.71 -3.69 18.96
CA ALA A 163 18.82 -2.92 20.20
C ALA A 163 19.59 -1.61 20.02
N LEU A 164 20.62 -1.57 19.15
CA LEU A 164 21.43 -0.36 18.96
C LEU A 164 20.94 0.52 17.80
N GLN A 165 20.24 -0.04 16.81
CA GLN A 165 19.78 0.69 15.64
C GLN A 165 18.27 0.50 15.48
N CYS A 166 17.50 1.56 15.71
CA CYS A 166 16.05 1.60 15.50
C CYS A 166 15.72 1.58 13.99
N ARG A 167 16.01 0.46 13.33
CA ARG A 167 15.76 0.20 11.91
C ARG A 167 14.89 -1.05 11.76
N LYS A 168 14.12 -1.11 10.68
CA LYS A 168 13.36 -2.31 10.29
C LYS A 168 14.35 -3.45 10.05
N CYS A 169 14.19 -4.56 10.77
CA CYS A 169 15.03 -5.75 10.64
C CYS A 169 14.29 -6.84 9.85
N LEU A 170 14.93 -7.35 8.78
CA LEU A 170 14.47 -8.55 8.07
C LEU A 170 15.38 -9.72 8.44
N ILE A 171 14.83 -10.75 9.09
CA ILE A 171 15.59 -11.89 9.61
C ILE A 171 15.18 -13.16 8.86
N MET A 172 16.04 -13.63 7.97
CA MET A 172 15.84 -14.90 7.26
C MET A 172 16.59 -16.02 7.98
N CYS A 173 15.85 -16.96 8.54
CA CYS A 173 16.39 -18.09 9.32
C CYS A 173 15.60 -19.36 9.06
N THR A 174 16.28 -20.50 9.22
CA THR A 174 15.68 -21.83 9.10
C THR A 174 14.65 -22.06 10.21
N TYR A 175 13.70 -22.96 9.95
CA TYR A 175 12.53 -23.24 10.79
C TYR A 175 12.85 -23.65 12.25
N TRP A 176 14.05 -24.16 12.52
CA TRP A 176 14.48 -24.53 13.88
C TRP A 176 14.99 -23.38 14.76
N VAL A 177 15.09 -22.16 14.22
CA VAL A 177 15.47 -20.99 15.02
C VAL A 177 14.23 -20.49 15.73
N ARG A 178 14.22 -20.46 17.08
CA ARG A 178 13.14 -19.86 17.89
C ARG A 178 12.97 -18.37 17.57
N LYS A 179 12.11 -18.06 16.58
CA LYS A 179 11.87 -16.72 16.01
C LYS A 179 10.96 -15.86 16.90
N ASP A 180 10.06 -16.49 17.64
CA ASP A 180 9.09 -15.91 18.58
C ASP A 180 9.71 -14.98 19.63
N GLN A 181 10.96 -15.23 19.98
CA GLN A 181 11.64 -14.52 21.06
C GLN A 181 12.29 -13.18 20.65
N CYS A 182 12.55 -12.96 19.35
CA CYS A 182 13.09 -11.67 18.88
C CYS A 182 12.01 -10.59 18.76
N CYS A 183 10.75 -10.98 18.51
CA CYS A 183 9.66 -10.05 18.22
C CYS A 183 9.03 -9.43 19.48
N HIS A 184 9.14 -10.08 20.64
CA HIS A 184 8.56 -9.57 21.89
C HIS A 184 9.33 -8.40 22.52
N ALA A 185 10.59 -8.16 22.13
CA ALA A 185 11.44 -7.17 22.76
C ALA A 185 11.14 -5.71 22.32
N HIS A 186 10.48 -5.51 21.18
CA HIS A 186 10.10 -4.17 20.74
C HIS A 186 8.75 -4.20 20.01
N HIS A 187 7.89 -3.24 20.34
CA HIS A 187 6.62 -2.93 19.66
C HIS A 187 6.82 -2.43 18.21
N THR A 188 7.86 -2.88 17.53
CA THR A 188 8.18 -2.60 16.13
C THR A 188 7.96 -3.87 15.34
N SER A 189 6.98 -3.79 14.44
CA SER A 189 6.59 -4.82 13.48
C SER A 189 7.82 -5.42 12.76
N ALA A 190 8.29 -6.56 13.26
CA ALA A 190 9.27 -7.41 12.60
C ALA A 190 8.50 -8.38 11.70
N ALA A 191 8.55 -8.14 10.38
CA ALA A 191 7.97 -9.06 9.42
C ALA A 191 8.86 -10.30 9.31
N CYS A 192 8.45 -11.39 9.96
CA CYS A 192 9.02 -12.71 9.73
C CYS A 192 8.36 -13.29 8.48
N ILE A 193 9.09 -13.36 7.36
CA ILE A 193 8.66 -14.15 6.20
C ILE A 193 8.99 -15.61 6.53
N GLU A 194 7.94 -16.42 6.66
CA GLU A 194 8.01 -17.87 6.72
C GLU A 194 8.13 -18.40 5.28
N TYR A 195 9.05 -19.32 5.06
CA TYR A 195 9.13 -20.08 3.82
C TYR A 195 8.63 -21.49 4.16
N GLU A 196 7.53 -21.90 3.51
CA GLU A 196 7.06 -23.29 3.48
C GLU A 196 8.04 -24.19 2.72
#